data_AF-A0A819NN00-F1
#
_entry.id   AF-A0A819NN00-F1
#
_cell.length_a   1.000
_cell.length_b   1.000
_cell.length_c   1.000
_cell.angle_alpha   90.00
_cell.angle_beta   90.00
_cell.angle_gamma   90.00
#
_symmetry.space_group_name_H-M   'P 1'
#
loop_
_entity.id
_entity.type
_entity.pdbx_description
1 polymer ?
#
loop_
_entity_poly.entity_id
_entity_poly.type
_entity_poly.pdbx_seq_one_letter_code
_entity_poly.pdbx_strand_id
1 'polypeptide(L)'
;MSLIILFYLLTLGKSSLFKDDYRKATECFDPIFQRCPRFMKKNKASILIHLCISKMQFGYTPCLQIISKYKLTAFYDLLVAIKQGQLYEFDQYIKTIHHKYFLSKGLLLHVETLYLLSVRNLFRQVWLSMDKENKISIEIFTRAFQWSNHGQSCDQLQCATLLATLICQNRIKAYISYKHMTVVLSKEDPFPKIQQII
;
A
#
# COMPACT_ATOMS: atom_id res chain seq x y z
N MET A 1 11.82 28.55 -8.15
CA MET A 1 12.45 27.75 -7.09
C MET A 1 13.90 27.56 -7.48
N SER A 2 14.85 28.03 -6.67
CA SER A 2 16.27 27.88 -7.00
C SER A 2 16.67 26.39 -6.98
N LEU A 3 17.68 26.04 -7.79
CA LEU A 3 18.18 24.66 -7.90
C LEU A 3 18.61 24.09 -6.54
N ILE A 4 19.15 24.95 -5.68
CA ILE A 4 19.59 24.64 -4.32
C ILE A 4 18.41 24.18 -3.46
N ILE A 5 17.28 24.90 -3.49
CA ILE A 5 16.08 24.53 -2.71
C ILE A 5 15.50 23.21 -3.23
N LEU A 6 15.50 22.98 -4.55
CA LEU A 6 15.05 21.72 -5.13
C LEU A 6 15.90 20.55 -4.62
N PHE A 7 17.22 20.69 -4.69
CA PHE A 7 18.16 19.67 -4.22
C PHE A 7 18.00 19.40 -2.72
N TYR A 8 17.90 20.47 -1.92
CA TYR A 8 17.68 20.39 -0.47
C TYR A 8 16.39 19.63 -0.12
N LEU A 9 15.25 19.97 -0.74
CA LEU A 9 14.00 19.26 -0.46
C LEU A 9 14.03 17.81 -0.95
N LEU A 10 14.72 17.51 -2.05
CA LEU A 10 14.89 16.14 -2.52
C LEU A 10 15.68 15.29 -1.53
N THR A 11 16.80 15.79 -1.02
CA THR A 11 17.64 15.07 -0.05
C THR A 11 16.95 14.95 1.30
N LEU A 12 16.29 16.02 1.77
CA LEU A 12 15.52 16.01 3.00
C LEU A 12 14.35 15.03 2.90
N GLY A 13 13.58 15.05 1.81
CA GLY A 13 12.46 14.14 1.60
C GLY A 13 12.89 12.68 1.59
N LYS A 14 14.01 12.35 0.96
CA LYS A 14 14.59 11.00 0.99
C LYS A 14 15.07 10.59 2.38
N SER A 15 15.70 11.52 3.11
CA SER A 15 16.13 11.26 4.49
C SER A 15 14.94 11.04 5.43
N SER A 16 13.86 11.80 5.26
CA SER A 16 12.60 11.60 5.99
C SER A 16 11.94 10.27 5.63
N LEU A 17 11.92 9.90 4.35
CA LEU A 17 11.40 8.59 3.92
C LEU A 17 12.16 7.45 4.60
N PHE A 18 13.50 7.52 4.60
CA PHE A 18 14.36 6.52 5.27
C PHE A 18 14.09 6.38 6.77
N LYS A 19 13.60 7.43 7.43
CA LYS A 19 13.21 7.43 8.85
C LYS A 19 11.74 7.09 9.08
N ASP A 20 11.05 6.59 8.06
CA ASP A 20 9.59 6.33 8.05
C ASP A 20 8.72 7.57 8.37
N ASP A 21 9.28 8.77 8.26
CA ASP A 21 8.54 10.03 8.39
C ASP A 21 7.89 10.38 7.04
N TYR A 22 6.87 9.60 6.70
CA TYR A 22 6.13 9.71 5.43
C TYR A 22 5.40 11.05 5.28
N ARG A 23 5.02 11.70 6.40
CA ARG A 23 4.34 12.98 6.38
C ARG A 23 5.30 14.07 5.91
N LYS A 24 6.46 14.17 6.56
CA LYS A 24 7.51 15.14 6.18
C LYS A 24 8.07 14.85 4.79
N ALA A 25 8.21 13.57 4.42
CA ALA A 25 8.60 13.20 3.05
C ALA A 25 7.59 13.72 2.01
N THR A 26 6.29 13.59 2.29
CA THR A 26 5.21 14.11 1.42
C THR A 26 5.27 15.64 1.31
N GLU A 27 5.43 16.35 2.43
CA GLU A 27 5.58 17.82 2.46
C GLU A 27 6.79 18.30 1.65
N CYS A 28 7.86 17.50 1.60
CA CYS A 28 9.02 17.78 0.76
C CYS A 28 8.74 17.50 -0.72
N PHE A 29 8.15 16.35 -1.08
CA PHE A 29 8.01 15.92 -2.47
C PHE A 29 6.87 16.61 -3.23
N ASP A 30 5.75 16.95 -2.59
CA ASP A 30 4.60 17.61 -3.23
C ASP A 30 4.98 18.93 -3.95
N PRO A 31 5.63 19.91 -3.29
CA PRO A 31 5.98 21.16 -3.96
C PRO A 31 6.98 20.97 -5.09
N ILE A 32 7.88 19.98 -4.97
CA ILE A 32 8.84 19.62 -6.02
C ILE A 32 8.10 19.09 -7.25
N PHE A 33 7.15 18.16 -7.05
CA PHE A 33 6.39 17.58 -8.16
C PHE A 33 5.54 18.63 -8.91
N GLN A 34 4.90 19.52 -8.16
CA GLN A 34 4.08 20.60 -8.72
C GLN A 34 4.91 21.61 -9.52
N ARG A 35 6.07 22.03 -8.99
CA ARG A 35 6.92 23.07 -9.61
C ARG A 35 7.89 22.53 -10.66
N CYS A 36 8.15 21.22 -10.68
CA CYS A 36 9.04 20.65 -11.67
C CYS A 36 8.48 20.90 -13.10
N PRO A 37 9.29 21.34 -14.07
CA PRO A 37 8.83 21.58 -15.43
C PRO A 37 8.34 20.30 -16.11
N ARG A 38 7.35 20.44 -17.01
CA ARG A 38 6.76 19.29 -17.72
C ARG A 38 7.74 18.56 -18.64
N PHE A 39 8.78 19.25 -19.13
CA PHE A 39 9.80 18.65 -20.00
C PHE A 39 10.76 17.71 -19.25
N MET A 40 10.93 17.88 -17.93
CA MET A 40 11.81 17.03 -17.10
C MET A 40 11.14 15.72 -16.68
N LYS A 41 10.65 14.94 -17.66
CA LYS A 41 9.82 13.74 -17.42
C LYS A 41 10.49 12.71 -16.50
N LYS A 42 11.80 12.46 -16.67
CA LYS A 42 12.57 11.50 -15.85
C LYS A 42 12.61 11.91 -14.38
N ASN A 43 12.86 13.20 -14.10
CA ASN A 43 12.92 13.70 -12.73
C ASN A 43 11.53 13.70 -12.09
N LYS A 44 10.50 14.12 -12.83
CA LYS A 44 9.11 14.01 -12.36
C LYS A 44 8.71 12.58 -12.02
N ALA A 45 9.04 11.62 -12.89
CA ALA A 45 8.75 10.20 -12.63
C ALA A 45 9.45 9.70 -11.36
N SER A 46 10.71 10.12 -11.16
CA SER A 46 11.47 9.78 -9.94
C SER A 46 10.84 10.38 -8.69
N ILE A 47 10.41 11.65 -8.71
CA ILE A 47 9.74 12.28 -7.56
C ILE A 47 8.38 11.65 -7.31
N LEU A 48 7.63 11.38 -8.38
CA LEU A 48 6.29 10.83 -8.32
C LEU A 48 6.26 9.48 -7.58
N ILE A 49 7.18 8.57 -7.89
CA ILE A 49 7.18 7.26 -7.20
C ILE A 49 7.43 7.40 -5.69
N HIS A 50 8.34 8.29 -5.27
CA HIS A 50 8.58 8.54 -3.84
C HIS A 50 7.34 9.15 -3.18
N LEU A 51 6.74 10.15 -3.83
CA LEU A 51 5.53 10.82 -3.37
C LEU A 51 4.35 9.84 -3.21
N CYS A 52 4.15 8.96 -4.21
CA CYS A 52 3.12 7.94 -4.18
C CYS A 52 3.33 6.99 -2.99
N ILE A 53 4.54 6.46 -2.81
CA ILE A 53 4.84 5.56 -1.69
C ILE A 53 4.59 6.24 -0.36
N SER A 54 5.06 7.48 -0.15
CA SER A 54 4.82 8.22 1.10
C SER A 54 3.34 8.40 1.38
N LYS A 55 2.56 8.78 0.36
CA LYS A 55 1.13 8.99 0.52
C LYS A 55 0.37 7.68 0.74
N MET A 56 0.75 6.60 0.09
CA MET A 56 0.10 5.29 0.25
C MET A 56 0.11 4.79 1.70
N GLN A 57 1.08 5.22 2.52
CA GLN A 57 1.14 4.87 3.94
C GLN A 57 -0.03 5.41 4.76
N PHE A 58 -0.65 6.50 4.31
CA PHE A 58 -1.81 7.11 4.93
C PHE A 58 -3.14 6.65 4.30
N GLY A 59 -3.13 5.51 3.60
CA GLY A 59 -4.33 5.00 2.95
C GLY A 59 -4.70 5.84 1.74
N TYR A 60 -3.72 6.29 0.96
CA TYR A 60 -3.96 6.85 -0.36
C TYR A 60 -3.63 5.85 -1.47
N THR A 61 -4.18 6.01 -2.67
CA THR A 61 -3.76 5.21 -3.83
C THR A 61 -3.63 6.10 -5.07
N PRO A 62 -2.50 6.02 -5.79
CA PRO A 62 -2.29 6.80 -6.99
C PRO A 62 -3.17 6.33 -8.15
N CYS A 63 -3.59 7.27 -9.00
CA CYS A 63 -4.30 6.94 -10.22
C CYS A 63 -3.40 6.19 -11.21
N LEU A 64 -3.82 5.00 -11.64
CA LEU A 64 -3.09 4.17 -12.62
C LEU A 64 -2.79 4.91 -13.93
N GLN A 65 -3.66 5.84 -14.35
CA GLN A 65 -3.44 6.65 -15.56
C GLN A 65 -2.19 7.53 -15.44
N ILE A 66 -1.91 8.08 -14.27
CA ILE A 66 -0.73 8.93 -14.04
C ILE A 66 0.53 8.10 -13.98
N ILE A 67 0.47 6.92 -13.36
CA ILE A 67 1.58 5.98 -13.33
C ILE A 67 1.96 5.54 -14.75
N SER A 68 0.95 5.24 -15.58
CA SER A 68 1.14 4.94 -17.01
C SER A 68 1.73 6.13 -17.79
N LYS A 69 1.21 7.35 -17.56
CA LYS A 69 1.72 8.59 -18.19
C LYS A 69 3.21 8.82 -17.95
N TYR A 70 3.71 8.50 -16.75
CA TYR A 70 5.14 8.62 -16.40
C TYR A 70 5.94 7.33 -16.64
N LYS A 71 5.35 6.30 -17.27
CA LYS A 71 5.98 5.02 -17.60
C LYS A 71 6.62 4.32 -16.40
N LEU A 72 5.97 4.39 -15.24
CA LEU A 72 6.40 3.71 -14.02
C LEU A 72 5.87 2.27 -13.99
N THR A 73 6.29 1.43 -14.95
CA THR A 73 5.74 0.07 -15.16
C THR A 73 5.85 -0.83 -13.94
N ALA A 74 7.03 -0.90 -13.32
CA ALA A 74 7.25 -1.68 -12.10
C ALA A 74 6.28 -1.32 -10.96
N PHE A 75 5.96 -0.02 -10.84
CA PHE A 75 5.04 0.46 -9.84
C PHE A 75 3.58 0.26 -10.26
N TYR A 76 3.28 0.31 -11.56
CA TYR A 76 1.95 0.00 -12.10
C TYR A 76 1.54 -1.43 -11.76
N ASP A 77 2.39 -2.40 -12.07
CA ASP A 77 2.12 -3.83 -11.82
C ASP A 77 1.84 -4.09 -10.34
N LEU A 78 2.68 -3.51 -9.48
CA LEU A 78 2.51 -3.56 -8.03
C LEU A 78 1.18 -2.95 -7.57
N LEU A 79 0.79 -1.78 -8.10
CA LEU A 79 -0.47 -1.13 -7.72
C LEU A 79 -1.69 -1.96 -8.12
N VAL A 80 -1.64 -2.65 -9.25
CA VAL A 80 -2.69 -3.59 -9.65
C VAL A 80 -2.80 -4.71 -8.62
N ALA A 81 -1.67 -5.32 -8.23
CA ALA A 81 -1.64 -6.38 -7.23
C ALA A 81 -2.19 -5.90 -5.87
N ILE A 82 -1.75 -4.74 -5.39
CA ILE A 82 -2.23 -4.14 -4.14
C ILE A 82 -3.75 -3.88 -4.19
N LYS A 83 -4.25 -3.32 -5.29
CA LYS A 83 -5.67 -2.97 -5.43
C LYS A 83 -6.57 -4.20 -5.46
N GLN A 84 -6.11 -5.28 -6.10
CA GLN A 84 -6.85 -6.54 -6.22
C GLN A 84 -6.66 -7.46 -5.02
N GLY A 85 -5.68 -7.18 -4.16
CA GLY A 85 -5.36 -8.03 -3.02
C GLY A 85 -4.61 -9.30 -3.42
N GLN A 86 -3.87 -9.26 -4.53
CA GLN A 86 -3.07 -10.34 -5.11
C GLN A 86 -1.73 -10.48 -4.37
N LEU A 87 -1.72 -11.27 -3.30
CA LEU A 87 -0.59 -11.39 -2.38
C LEU A 87 0.63 -12.06 -3.01
N TYR A 88 0.42 -13.10 -3.81
CA TYR A 88 1.52 -13.80 -4.48
C TYR A 88 2.21 -12.91 -5.52
N GLU A 89 1.45 -12.23 -6.37
CA GLU A 89 1.97 -11.34 -7.39
C GLU A 89 2.71 -10.16 -6.76
N PHE A 90 2.19 -9.61 -5.66
CA PHE A 90 2.92 -8.63 -4.87
C PHE A 90 4.31 -9.16 -4.48
N ASP A 91 4.38 -10.36 -3.89
CA ASP A 91 5.63 -10.97 -3.47
C ASP A 91 6.58 -11.24 -4.64
N GLN A 92 6.07 -11.70 -5.79
CA GLN A 92 6.86 -11.91 -7.01
C GLN A 92 7.45 -10.60 -7.55
N TYR A 93 6.66 -9.53 -7.56
CA TYR A 93 7.14 -8.22 -8.00
C TYR A 93 8.25 -7.69 -7.11
N ILE A 94 8.14 -7.85 -5.79
CA ILE A 94 9.13 -7.33 -4.84
C ILE A 94 10.39 -8.18 -4.79
N LYS A 95 10.27 -9.50 -4.73
CA LYS A 95 11.41 -10.40 -4.52
C LYS A 95 12.17 -10.72 -5.81
N THR A 96 11.49 -10.72 -6.96
CA THR A 96 12.08 -11.26 -8.20
C THR A 96 12.02 -10.27 -9.35
N ILE A 97 10.82 -9.86 -9.78
CA ILE A 97 10.63 -9.18 -11.08
C ILE A 97 11.17 -7.75 -11.04
N HIS A 98 10.79 -6.97 -10.01
CA HIS A 98 11.11 -5.53 -9.91
C HIS A 98 12.07 -5.22 -8.75
N HIS A 99 12.64 -6.25 -8.11
CA HIS A 99 13.54 -6.11 -6.95
C HIS A 99 14.67 -5.09 -7.20
N LYS A 100 15.44 -5.27 -8.28
CA LYS A 100 16.56 -4.38 -8.63
C LYS A 100 16.10 -2.94 -8.89
N TYR A 101 14.90 -2.76 -9.45
CA TYR A 101 14.34 -1.44 -9.72
C TYR A 101 14.08 -0.66 -8.42
N PHE A 102 13.36 -1.28 -7.47
CA PHE A 102 13.06 -0.63 -6.19
C PHE A 102 14.30 -0.47 -5.31
N LEU A 103 15.21 -1.44 -5.33
CA LEU A 103 16.48 -1.38 -4.60
C LEU A 103 17.34 -0.20 -5.08
N SER A 104 17.54 -0.06 -6.40
CA SER A 104 18.33 1.05 -6.97
C SER A 104 17.78 2.44 -6.66
N LYS A 105 16.50 2.53 -6.31
CA LYS A 105 15.83 3.79 -5.93
C LYS A 105 15.80 4.03 -4.43
N GLY A 106 16.25 3.07 -3.60
CA GLY A 106 16.14 3.14 -2.15
C GLY A 106 14.70 3.02 -1.66
N LEU A 107 13.85 2.28 -2.39
CA LEU A 107 12.41 2.18 -2.12
C LEU A 107 11.97 0.80 -1.67
N LEU A 108 12.81 -0.24 -1.83
CA LEU A 108 12.43 -1.64 -1.61
C LEU A 108 11.72 -1.86 -0.26
N LEU A 109 12.33 -1.43 0.85
CA LEU A 109 11.77 -1.59 2.20
C LEU A 109 10.43 -0.86 2.37
N HIS A 110 10.30 0.36 1.83
CA HIS A 110 9.04 1.12 1.91
C HIS A 110 7.93 0.54 1.05
N VAL A 111 8.28 -0.21 0.01
CA VAL A 111 7.30 -0.89 -0.82
C VAL A 111 6.85 -2.19 -0.14
N GLU A 112 7.74 -2.92 0.55
CA GLU A 112 7.39 -4.10 1.35
C GLU A 112 6.32 -3.78 2.41
N THR A 113 6.37 -2.61 3.04
CA THR A 113 5.35 -2.20 4.02
C THR A 113 3.94 -2.06 3.41
N LEU A 114 3.83 -1.91 2.09
CA LEU A 114 2.55 -1.87 1.38
C LEU A 114 1.87 -3.25 1.32
N TYR A 115 2.55 -4.33 1.70
CA TYR A 115 1.96 -5.68 1.77
C TYR A 115 0.68 -5.70 2.63
N LEU A 116 0.70 -5.03 3.79
CA LEU A 116 -0.48 -4.93 4.65
C LEU A 116 -1.66 -4.21 3.97
N LEU A 117 -1.40 -3.30 3.03
CA LEU A 117 -2.46 -2.68 2.24
C LEU A 117 -3.09 -3.68 1.28
N SER A 118 -2.30 -4.56 0.66
CA SER A 118 -2.79 -5.67 -0.18
C SER A 118 -3.65 -6.63 0.62
N VAL A 119 -3.19 -7.05 1.82
CA VAL A 119 -3.95 -7.93 2.73
C VAL A 119 -5.28 -7.28 3.13
N ARG A 120 -5.26 -5.99 3.49
CA ARG A 120 -6.49 -5.25 3.80
C ARG A 120 -7.45 -5.24 2.62
N ASN A 121 -6.95 -5.05 1.40
CA ASN A 121 -7.79 -5.02 0.20
C ASN A 121 -8.37 -6.38 -0.12
N LEU A 122 -7.60 -7.47 0.06
CA LEU A 122 -8.12 -8.84 -0.03
C LEU A 122 -9.26 -9.06 0.98
N PHE A 123 -9.07 -8.71 2.26
CA PHE A 123 -10.10 -8.87 3.28
C PHE A 123 -11.34 -8.01 3.02
N ARG A 124 -11.16 -6.83 2.41
CA ARG A 124 -12.29 -6.03 1.93
C ARG A 124 -13.07 -6.75 0.83
N GLN A 125 -12.39 -7.42 -0.10
CA GLN A 125 -13.08 -8.22 -1.12
C GLN A 125 -13.84 -9.39 -0.50
N VAL A 126 -13.25 -10.09 0.48
CA VAL A 126 -13.95 -11.14 1.24
C VAL A 126 -15.22 -10.62 1.87
N TRP A 127 -15.16 -9.48 2.56
CA TRP A 127 -16.35 -8.87 3.17
C TRP A 127 -17.42 -8.50 2.13
N LEU A 128 -17.02 -7.99 0.97
CA LEU A 128 -17.94 -7.71 -0.13
C LEU A 128 -18.58 -8.98 -0.70
N SER A 129 -17.83 -10.07 -0.79
CA SER A 129 -18.33 -11.38 -1.25
C SER A 129 -19.22 -12.09 -0.23
N MET A 130 -19.11 -11.74 1.04
CA MET A 130 -19.97 -12.23 2.13
C MET A 130 -21.17 -11.30 2.36
N ASP A 131 -21.69 -10.67 1.30
CA ASP A 131 -22.84 -9.76 1.33
C ASP A 131 -22.78 -8.66 2.41
N LYS A 132 -21.55 -8.22 2.73
CA LYS A 132 -21.28 -7.20 3.76
C LYS A 132 -21.74 -7.60 5.16
N GLU A 133 -21.75 -8.89 5.48
CA GLU A 133 -22.05 -9.37 6.83
C GLU A 133 -21.14 -8.73 7.89
N ASN A 134 -21.73 -8.43 9.05
CA ASN A 134 -20.99 -7.81 10.16
C ASN A 134 -20.20 -8.82 10.98
N LYS A 135 -20.44 -10.12 10.82
CA LYS A 135 -19.78 -11.16 11.60
C LYS A 135 -19.34 -12.28 10.68
N ILE A 136 -18.03 -12.41 10.48
CA ILE A 136 -17.44 -13.36 9.53
C ILE A 136 -16.44 -14.26 10.27
N SER A 137 -16.43 -15.56 9.94
CA SER A 137 -15.44 -16.50 10.48
C SER A 137 -14.02 -16.16 10.01
N ILE A 138 -13.05 -16.24 10.93
CA ILE A 138 -11.62 -16.07 10.61
C ILE A 138 -11.17 -17.12 9.58
N GLU A 139 -11.80 -18.29 9.57
CA GLU A 139 -11.51 -19.33 8.58
C GLU A 139 -11.74 -18.87 7.14
N ILE A 140 -12.76 -18.05 6.90
CA ILE A 140 -13.07 -17.52 5.56
C ILE A 140 -11.94 -16.60 5.10
N PHE A 141 -11.48 -15.70 5.96
CA PHE A 141 -10.32 -14.84 5.68
C PHE A 141 -9.04 -15.66 5.49
N THR A 142 -8.86 -16.73 6.27
CA THR A 142 -7.71 -17.63 6.19
C THR A 142 -7.66 -18.33 4.83
N ARG A 143 -8.80 -18.90 4.39
CA ARG A 143 -8.90 -19.55 3.06
C ARG A 143 -8.66 -18.56 1.92
N ALA A 144 -9.21 -17.34 2.03
CA ALA A 144 -8.99 -16.30 1.03
C ALA A 144 -7.51 -15.87 0.95
N PHE A 145 -6.84 -15.74 2.10
CA PHE A 145 -5.40 -15.47 2.18
C PHE A 145 -4.60 -16.57 1.49
N GLN A 146 -4.85 -17.83 1.85
CA GLN A 146 -4.17 -18.98 1.23
C GLN A 146 -4.40 -19.01 -0.28
N TRP A 147 -5.65 -18.80 -0.73
CA TRP A 147 -5.97 -18.77 -2.16
C TRP A 147 -5.20 -17.68 -2.90
N SER A 148 -5.22 -16.45 -2.40
CA SER A 148 -4.49 -15.35 -3.03
C SER A 148 -2.97 -15.50 -2.97
N ASN A 149 -2.46 -16.30 -2.03
CA ASN A 149 -1.04 -16.52 -1.84
C ASN A 149 -0.59 -17.90 -2.37
N HIS A 150 -1.30 -18.43 -3.37
CA HIS A 150 -1.00 -19.69 -4.06
C HIS A 150 -0.82 -20.90 -3.11
N GLY A 151 -1.66 -20.98 -2.08
CA GLY A 151 -1.68 -22.09 -1.14
C GLY A 151 -0.59 -22.03 -0.07
N GLN A 152 0.14 -20.92 0.07
CA GLN A 152 1.08 -20.76 1.18
C GLN A 152 0.36 -20.97 2.52
N SER A 153 0.96 -21.77 3.41
CA SER A 153 0.37 -22.09 4.70
C SER A 153 0.14 -20.83 5.53
N CYS A 154 -1.13 -20.63 5.90
CA CYS A 154 -1.56 -19.61 6.84
C CYS A 154 -2.60 -20.25 7.75
N ASP A 155 -2.31 -20.33 9.05
CA ASP A 155 -3.30 -20.82 10.01
C ASP A 155 -4.25 -19.70 10.46
N GLN A 156 -5.31 -20.06 11.18
CA GLN A 156 -6.29 -19.08 11.65
C GLN A 156 -5.70 -18.08 12.65
N LEU A 157 -4.65 -18.46 13.40
CA LEU A 157 -4.03 -17.59 14.40
C LEU A 157 -3.15 -16.52 13.73
N GLN A 158 -2.42 -16.90 12.69
CA GLN A 158 -1.67 -16.00 11.82
C GLN A 158 -2.62 -15.03 11.10
N CYS A 159 -3.74 -15.54 10.56
CA CYS A 159 -4.77 -14.70 9.95
C CYS A 159 -5.38 -13.72 10.97
N ALA A 160 -5.68 -14.19 12.18
CA ALA A 160 -6.17 -13.35 13.28
C ALA A 160 -5.13 -12.27 13.67
N THR A 161 -3.84 -12.57 13.61
CA THR A 161 -2.76 -11.61 13.88
C THR A 161 -2.68 -10.52 12.81
N LEU A 162 -2.86 -10.87 11.53
CA LEU A 162 -2.96 -9.91 10.43
C LEU A 162 -4.17 -9.00 10.62
N LEU A 163 -5.33 -9.57 10.94
CA LEU A 163 -6.55 -8.80 11.26
C LEU A 163 -6.33 -7.86 12.44
N ALA A 164 -5.73 -8.34 13.53
CA ALA A 164 -5.43 -7.53 14.72
C ALA A 164 -4.48 -6.37 14.38
N THR A 165 -3.49 -6.61 13.54
CA THR A 165 -2.55 -5.57 13.06
C THR A 165 -3.29 -4.50 12.26
N LEU A 166 -4.18 -4.90 11.34
CA LEU A 166 -4.98 -3.97 10.55
C LEU A 166 -5.98 -3.18 11.39
N ILE A 167 -6.54 -3.78 12.44
CA ILE A 167 -7.41 -3.11 13.41
C ILE A 167 -6.61 -2.09 14.23
N CYS A 168 -5.47 -2.48 14.77
CA CYS A 168 -4.59 -1.61 15.54
C CYS A 168 -4.12 -0.39 14.72
N GLN A 169 -3.86 -0.58 13.42
CA GLN A 169 -3.50 0.49 12.49
C GLN A 169 -4.72 1.31 11.99
N ASN A 170 -5.92 1.08 12.51
CA ASN A 170 -7.18 1.71 12.07
C ASN A 170 -7.48 1.53 10.57
N ARG A 171 -6.94 0.48 9.93
CA ARG A 171 -7.20 0.15 8.52
C ARG A 171 -8.46 -0.68 8.33
N ILE A 172 -8.92 -1.32 9.40
CA ILE A 172 -10.20 -2.05 9.52
C ILE A 172 -10.84 -1.64 10.86
N LYS A 173 -12.13 -1.29 10.85
CA LYS A 173 -12.90 -1.04 12.07
C LYS A 173 -13.63 -2.32 12.47
N ALA A 174 -13.08 -3.05 13.42
CA ALA A 174 -13.61 -4.34 13.86
C ALA A 174 -13.07 -4.72 15.24
N TYR A 175 -13.63 -5.78 15.83
CA TYR A 175 -13.00 -6.51 16.93
C TYR A 175 -12.99 -8.01 16.64
N ILE A 176 -12.06 -8.73 17.27
CA ILE A 176 -11.92 -10.18 17.13
C ILE A 176 -12.54 -10.86 18.34
N SER A 177 -13.47 -11.78 18.10
CA SER A 177 -14.01 -12.69 19.11
C SER A 177 -13.22 -14.00 19.07
N TYR A 178 -12.17 -14.09 19.89
CA TYR A 178 -11.32 -15.29 19.97
C TYR A 178 -12.10 -16.55 20.38
N LYS A 179 -13.07 -16.43 21.31
CA LYS A 179 -13.92 -17.54 21.75
C LYS A 179 -14.65 -18.22 20.58
N HIS A 180 -15.05 -17.44 19.57
CA HIS A 180 -15.81 -17.93 18.43
C HIS A 180 -14.99 -17.98 17.14
N MET A 181 -13.72 -17.58 17.16
CA MET A 181 -12.88 -17.39 15.99
C MET A 181 -13.59 -16.60 14.87
N THR A 182 -14.23 -15.49 15.25
CA THR A 182 -14.96 -14.60 14.33
C THR A 182 -14.46 -13.16 14.42
N VAL A 183 -14.53 -12.45 13.31
CA VAL A 183 -14.33 -10.99 13.25
C VAL A 183 -15.70 -10.34 13.23
N VAL A 184 -15.90 -9.36 14.11
CA VAL A 184 -17.10 -8.52 14.12
C VAL A 184 -16.73 -7.14 13.59
N LEU A 185 -17.17 -6.87 12.37
CA LEU A 185 -16.93 -5.66 11.60
C LEU A 185 -17.90 -4.54 12.01
N SER A 186 -17.44 -3.30 11.97
CA SER A 186 -18.29 -2.11 12.16
C SER A 186 -19.41 -2.06 11.13
N LYS A 187 -20.63 -1.71 11.57
CA LYS A 187 -21.75 -1.42 10.66
C LYS A 187 -21.49 -0.19 9.79
N GLU A 188 -20.72 0.76 10.32
CA GLU A 188 -20.35 1.99 9.65
C GLU A 188 -18.92 1.90 9.12
N ASP A 189 -18.79 1.83 7.80
CA ASP A 189 -17.54 1.86 7.04
C ASP A 189 -16.42 0.98 7.66
N PRO A 190 -16.61 -0.36 7.71
CA PRO A 190 -15.65 -1.28 8.33
C PRO A 190 -14.27 -1.27 7.65
N PHE A 191 -14.22 -0.79 6.41
CA PHE A 191 -13.02 -0.63 5.61
C PHE A 191 -12.91 0.83 5.15
N PRO A 192 -12.37 1.73 5.99
CA PRO A 192 -12.28 3.16 5.71
C PRO A 192 -11.75 3.45 4.32
N LYS A 193 -12.42 4.35 3.58
CA LYS A 193 -12.03 4.66 2.20
C LYS A 193 -10.57 5.09 2.12
N ILE A 194 -9.86 4.43 1.22
CA ILE A 194 -8.54 4.86 0.77
C ILE A 194 -8.78 6.09 -0.14
N GLN A 195 -8.23 7.25 0.21
CA GLN A 195 -8.41 8.47 -0.58
C GLN A 195 -7.60 8.35 -1.89
N GLN A 196 -8.18 8.75 -3.03
CA GLN A 196 -7.43 8.77 -4.28
C GLN A 196 -6.53 10.01 -4.32
N ILE A 197 -5.31 9.85 -4.83
CA ILE A 197 -4.44 11.00 -5.12
C ILE A 197 -4.39 11.23 -6.60
N ILE A 198 -4.54 12.52 -6.91
CA ILE A 198 -4.27 13.27 -8.15
C ILE A 198 -3.80 12.36 -9.27
#